data_AF-A0A6B2SS99-F1
#
_entry.id   AF-A0A6B2SS99-F1
#
_cell.length_a   1.000
_cell.length_b   1.000
_cell.length_c   1.000
_cell.angle_alpha   90.00
_cell.angle_beta   90.00
_cell.angle_gamma   90.00
#
_symmetry.space_group_name_H-M   'P 1'
#
loop_
_entity.id
_entity.type
_entity.pdbx_description
1 polymer ?
#
loop_
_entity_poly.entity_id
_entity_poly.type
_entity_poly.pdbx_seq_one_letter_code
_entity_poly.pdbx_strand_id
1 'polypeptide(L)'
;MSNSTLARRFGKALIGCVVLAILSIALWILTENRWLHQRVIGTSWAVTYEVSATPGEASAAQVRYRYNPNRHKLHGSEVEMGPVALPWKKAVNVNRAQVARVEVVPEENATVSCRILLDETRVVAQASSPAPGRPAVCEVTAGKW
;
A
#
# COMPACT_ATOMS: atom_id res chain seq x y z
N MET A 1 -71.24 -8.58 -12.45
CA MET A 1 -70.24 -8.39 -11.38
C MET A 1 -69.00 -9.24 -11.70
N SER A 2 -67.81 -8.72 -11.40
CA SER A 2 -66.55 -9.46 -11.27
C SER A 2 -65.67 -9.75 -12.51
N ASN A 3 -65.14 -8.70 -13.17
CA ASN A 3 -63.86 -8.77 -13.90
C ASN A 3 -62.74 -7.89 -13.28
N SER A 4 -63.07 -7.04 -12.30
CA SER A 4 -62.14 -6.06 -11.71
C SER A 4 -61.28 -6.61 -10.57
N THR A 5 -61.62 -7.79 -10.03
CA THR A 5 -60.97 -8.40 -8.86
C THR A 5 -59.72 -9.20 -9.23
N LEU A 6 -59.68 -9.77 -10.45
CA LEU A 6 -58.56 -10.58 -10.93
C LEU A 6 -57.34 -9.69 -11.27
N ALA A 7 -57.57 -8.61 -12.02
CA ALA A 7 -56.52 -7.66 -12.42
C ALA A 7 -55.82 -7.00 -11.21
N ARG A 8 -56.56 -6.73 -10.13
CA ARG A 8 -56.00 -6.16 -8.89
C ARG A 8 -55.15 -7.15 -8.09
N ARG A 9 -55.41 -8.46 -8.19
CA ARG A 9 -54.62 -9.50 -7.52
C ARG A 9 -53.32 -9.78 -8.26
N PHE A 10 -53.35 -9.81 -9.59
CA PHE A 10 -52.14 -9.96 -10.42
C PHE A 10 -51.21 -8.75 -10.34
N GLY A 11 -51.74 -7.52 -10.33
CA GLY A 11 -50.92 -6.31 -10.16
C GLY A 11 -50.16 -6.28 -8.83
N LYS A 12 -50.78 -6.71 -7.72
CA LYS A 12 -50.14 -6.79 -6.41
C LYS A 12 -49.07 -7.90 -6.35
N ALA A 13 -49.30 -9.03 -6.99
CA ALA A 13 -48.33 -10.11 -7.09
C ALA A 13 -47.10 -9.71 -7.93
N LEU A 14 -47.32 -9.02 -9.05
CA LEU A 14 -46.25 -8.48 -9.90
C LEU A 14 -45.39 -7.43 -9.16
N ILE A 15 -46.03 -6.50 -8.44
CA ILE A 15 -45.33 -5.50 -7.64
C ILE A 15 -44.52 -6.17 -6.51
N GLY A 16 -45.09 -7.19 -5.86
CA GLY A 16 -44.38 -7.97 -4.83
C GLY A 16 -43.12 -8.65 -5.36
N CYS A 17 -43.19 -9.28 -6.55
CA CYS A 17 -42.03 -9.91 -7.18
C CYS A 17 -40.95 -8.90 -7.57
N VAL A 18 -41.33 -7.73 -8.09
CA VAL A 18 -40.36 -6.68 -8.46
C VAL A 18 -39.64 -6.14 -7.23
N VAL A 19 -40.35 -5.87 -6.13
CA VAL A 19 -39.74 -5.40 -4.88
C VAL A 19 -38.78 -6.46 -4.31
N LEU A 20 -39.17 -7.73 -4.32
CA LEU A 20 -38.31 -8.82 -3.87
C LEU A 20 -37.06 -8.99 -4.74
N ALA A 21 -37.18 -8.86 -6.06
CA ALA A 21 -36.05 -8.90 -6.98
C ALA A 21 -35.07 -7.73 -6.74
N ILE A 22 -35.58 -6.51 -6.54
CA ILE A 22 -34.74 -5.33 -6.24
C ILE A 22 -34.03 -5.51 -4.90
N LEU A 23 -34.73 -6.00 -3.87
CA LEU A 23 -34.14 -6.23 -2.56
C LEU A 23 -33.06 -7.31 -2.59
N SER A 24 -33.27 -8.39 -3.35
CA SER A 24 -32.28 -9.47 -3.48
C SER A 24 -31.04 -9.02 -4.27
N ILE A 25 -31.20 -8.21 -5.31
CA ILE A 25 -30.06 -7.59 -6.03
C ILE A 25 -29.31 -6.61 -5.11
N ALA A 26 -30.02 -5.75 -4.37
CA ALA A 26 -29.40 -4.81 -3.45
C ALA A 26 -28.63 -5.53 -2.34
N LEU A 27 -29.17 -6.63 -1.81
CA LEU A 27 -28.49 -7.46 -0.82
C LEU A 27 -27.23 -8.12 -1.40
N TRP A 28 -27.31 -8.63 -2.63
CA TRP A 28 -26.16 -9.20 -3.35
C TRP A 28 -25.04 -8.17 -3.54
N ILE A 29 -25.37 -6.95 -3.99
CA ILE A 29 -24.41 -5.85 -4.17
C ILE A 29 -23.72 -5.50 -2.84
N LEU A 30 -24.47 -5.48 -1.73
CA LEU A 30 -23.93 -5.18 -0.41
C LEU A 30 -23.06 -6.32 0.15
N THR A 31 -23.36 -7.58 -0.17
CA THR A 31 -22.56 -8.74 0.27
C THR A 31 -21.30 -8.95 -0.56
N GLU A 32 -21.34 -8.74 -1.88
CA GLU A 32 -20.19 -8.91 -2.78
C GLU A 32 -19.06 -7.91 -2.43
N ASN A 33 -19.42 -6.66 -2.11
CA ASN A 33 -18.44 -5.64 -1.75
C ASN A 33 -17.70 -5.92 -0.44
N ARG A 34 -18.28 -6.72 0.49
CA ARG A 34 -17.57 -7.10 1.73
C ARG A 34 -16.35 -7.97 1.46
N TRP A 35 -16.38 -8.79 0.41
CA TRP A 35 -15.24 -9.63 0.02
C TRP A 35 -14.08 -8.81 -0.57
N LEU A 36 -14.39 -7.76 -1.34
CA LEU A 36 -13.41 -6.76 -1.79
C LEU A 36 -12.80 -5.99 -0.61
N HIS A 37 -13.62 -5.57 0.35
CA HIS A 37 -13.12 -4.91 1.55
C HIS A 37 -12.23 -5.85 2.39
N GLN A 38 -12.59 -7.12 2.57
CA GLN A 38 -11.79 -8.07 3.35
C GLN A 38 -10.43 -8.42 2.73
N ARG A 39 -10.31 -8.42 1.40
CA ARG A 39 -9.00 -8.60 0.74
C ARG A 39 -8.04 -7.42 0.94
N VAL A 40 -8.58 -6.24 1.22
CA VAL A 40 -7.83 -4.98 1.40
C VAL A 40 -7.61 -4.64 2.88
N ILE A 41 -8.48 -5.11 3.77
CA ILE A 41 -8.36 -4.86 5.21
C ILE A 41 -7.23 -5.70 5.80
N GLY A 42 -6.10 -5.05 6.07
CA GLY A 42 -5.35 -5.30 7.32
C GLY A 42 -4.08 -6.13 7.23
N THR A 43 -3.62 -6.56 6.06
CA THR A 43 -2.26 -7.13 5.96
C THR A 43 -1.27 -6.02 5.63
N SER A 44 -0.66 -5.45 6.68
CA SER A 44 0.46 -4.52 6.57
C SER A 44 1.68 -5.13 7.25
N TRP A 45 2.85 -4.84 6.70
CA TRP A 45 4.12 -5.30 7.23
C TRP A 45 4.91 -4.12 7.79
N ALA A 46 5.50 -4.31 8.96
CA ALA A 46 6.45 -3.36 9.51
C ALA A 46 7.79 -3.57 8.81
N VAL A 47 8.22 -2.57 8.04
CA VAL A 47 9.52 -2.57 7.39
C VAL A 47 10.35 -1.41 7.93
N THR A 48 11.65 -1.63 7.97
CA THR A 48 12.60 -0.58 8.34
C THR A 48 13.51 -0.27 7.18
N TYR A 49 13.57 1.00 6.82
CA TYR A 49 14.54 1.51 5.87
C TYR A 49 15.79 1.91 6.62
N GLU A 50 16.93 1.41 6.17
CA GLU A 50 18.25 1.78 6.66
C GLU A 50 19.07 2.31 5.49
N VAL A 51 19.77 3.41 5.74
CA VAL A 51 20.64 4.06 4.79
C VAL A 51 21.98 4.35 5.47
N SER A 52 23.07 4.00 4.81
CA SER A 52 24.43 4.16 5.32
C SER A 52 25.35 4.67 4.22
N ALA A 53 26.30 5.52 4.57
CA ALA A 53 27.38 5.92 3.67
C ALA A 53 28.57 4.96 3.73
N THR A 54 29.40 5.02 2.70
CA THR A 54 30.78 4.50 2.74
C THR A 54 31.61 5.38 3.71
N PRO A 55 32.69 4.86 4.35
CA PRO A 55 33.43 5.64 5.34
C PRO A 55 33.98 6.96 4.77
N GLY A 56 33.60 8.09 5.38
CA GLY A 56 34.04 9.44 5.00
C GLY A 56 32.91 10.45 4.84
N GLU A 57 31.67 9.98 4.62
CA GLU A 57 30.51 10.85 4.36
C GLU A 57 29.50 10.80 5.52
N ALA A 58 29.06 11.97 5.96
CA ALA A 58 28.19 12.10 7.14
C ALA A 58 26.71 12.32 6.79
N SER A 59 26.38 12.55 5.53
CA SER A 59 25.04 12.99 5.11
C SER A 59 24.65 12.51 3.72
N ALA A 60 23.36 12.34 3.52
CA ALA A 60 22.72 12.21 2.23
C ALA A 60 22.03 13.53 1.87
N ALA A 61 22.12 13.94 0.60
CA ALA A 61 21.50 15.18 0.12
C ALA A 61 19.97 15.08 0.15
N GLN A 62 19.45 13.87 -0.06
CA GLN A 62 18.02 13.61 -0.12
C GLN A 62 17.73 12.15 0.21
N VAL A 63 16.63 11.92 0.93
CA VAL A 63 16.05 10.58 1.09
C VAL A 63 14.58 10.63 0.72
N ARG A 64 14.17 9.74 -0.18
CA ARG A 64 12.79 9.55 -0.60
C ARG A 64 12.34 8.13 -0.28
N TYR A 65 11.21 8.00 0.41
CA TYR A 65 10.70 6.68 0.78
C TYR A 65 9.19 6.58 0.69
N ARG A 66 8.70 5.37 0.40
CA ARG A 66 7.28 5.05 0.36
C ARG A 66 6.83 4.40 1.65
N TYR A 67 5.64 4.76 2.12
CA TYR A 67 5.02 4.18 3.30
C TYR A 67 3.49 4.21 3.18
N ASN A 68 2.79 3.42 3.97
CA ASN A 68 1.34 3.49 4.07
C ASN A 68 0.97 4.23 5.36
N PRO A 69 0.41 5.47 5.29
CA PRO A 69 -0.01 6.21 6.48
C PRO A 69 -1.20 5.54 7.19
N ASN A 70 -1.97 4.75 6.45
CA ASN A 70 -3.12 4.03 6.98
C ASN A 70 -3.22 2.67 6.28
N ARG A 71 -3.28 1.58 7.07
CA ARG A 71 -3.45 0.20 6.57
C ARG A 71 -4.71 -0.01 5.73
N HIS A 72 -5.72 0.85 5.88
CA HIS A 72 -6.97 0.79 5.12
C HIS A 72 -6.92 1.55 3.79
N LYS A 73 -5.85 2.31 3.52
CA LYS A 73 -5.66 2.98 2.22
C LYS A 73 -4.93 2.05 1.25
N LEU A 74 -5.47 1.94 0.04
CA LEU A 74 -4.93 1.10 -1.02
C LEU A 74 -3.54 1.55 -1.49
N HIS A 75 -3.31 2.85 -1.53
CA HIS A 75 -2.09 3.44 -2.07
C HIS A 75 -1.15 3.89 -0.96
N GLY A 76 0.13 3.59 -1.13
CA GLY A 76 1.20 4.19 -0.34
C GLY A 76 1.31 5.70 -0.61
N SER A 77 1.85 6.41 0.36
CA SER A 77 2.30 7.79 0.25
C SER A 77 3.83 7.80 0.12
N GLU A 78 4.36 8.84 -0.50
CA GLU A 78 5.79 9.07 -0.63
C GLU A 78 6.17 10.28 0.21
N VAL A 79 7.30 10.18 0.91
CA VAL A 79 7.90 11.29 1.66
C VAL A 79 9.25 11.55 1.06
N GLU A 80 9.51 12.83 0.85
CA GLU A 80 10.81 13.36 0.47
C GLU A 80 11.35 14.19 1.62
N MET A 81 12.62 13.97 1.94
CA MET A 81 13.36 14.73 2.94
C MET A 81 14.60 15.29 2.27
N GLY A 82 14.95 16.52 2.65
CA GLY A 82 16.22 17.13 2.27
C GLY A 82 17.41 16.48 2.98
N PRO A 83 18.49 17.23 3.23
CA PRO A 83 19.70 16.67 3.81
C PRO A 83 19.44 15.92 5.12
N VAL A 84 19.92 14.69 5.22
CA VAL A 84 19.80 13.84 6.41
C VAL A 84 21.15 13.26 6.79
N ALA A 85 21.44 13.27 8.09
CA ALA A 85 22.64 12.63 8.63
C ALA A 85 22.58 11.10 8.47
N LEU A 86 23.73 10.50 8.18
CA LEU A 86 23.91 9.07 8.05
C LEU A 86 24.68 8.50 9.26
N PRO A 87 24.36 7.28 9.72
CA PRO A 87 23.32 6.39 9.20
C PRO A 87 21.91 6.86 9.55
N TRP A 88 20.98 6.70 8.60
CA TRP A 88 19.58 7.05 8.77
C TRP A 88 18.71 5.79 8.83
N LYS A 89 17.70 5.80 9.71
CA LYS A 89 16.77 4.68 9.89
C LYS A 89 15.34 5.18 10.05
N LYS A 90 14.38 4.47 9.44
CA LYS A 90 12.95 4.74 9.61
C LYS A 90 12.09 3.48 9.52
N ALA A 91 11.36 3.20 10.58
CA ALA A 91 10.32 2.18 10.60
C ALA A 91 9.01 2.72 10.00
N VAL A 92 8.42 1.96 9.07
CA VAL A 92 7.17 2.30 8.39
C VAL A 92 6.32 1.05 8.17
N ASN A 93 5.02 1.24 7.94
CA ASN A 93 4.14 0.16 7.51
C ASN A 93 3.98 0.18 5.99
N VAL A 94 3.99 -0.98 5.35
CA VAL A 94 3.69 -1.14 3.92
C VAL A 94 2.61 -2.21 3.77
N ASN A 95 1.56 -1.89 3.01
CA ASN A 95 0.47 -2.84 2.79
C ASN A 95 0.90 -4.00 1.89
N ARG A 96 0.25 -5.16 2.04
CA ARG A 96 0.46 -6.32 1.17
C ARG A 96 0.33 -5.94 -0.31
N ALA A 97 1.17 -6.56 -1.14
CA ALA A 97 1.29 -6.32 -2.57
C ALA A 97 1.63 -4.87 -2.97
N GLN A 98 1.91 -3.98 -2.02
CA GLN A 98 2.47 -2.66 -2.31
C GLN A 98 4.00 -2.73 -2.35
N VAL A 99 4.59 -1.75 -3.02
CA VAL A 99 6.04 -1.64 -3.16
C VAL A 99 6.61 -0.88 -1.96
N ALA A 100 7.50 -1.53 -1.20
CA ALA A 100 8.40 -0.88 -0.26
C ALA A 100 9.59 -0.35 -1.04
N ARG A 101 9.82 0.96 -1.00
CA ARG A 101 10.88 1.64 -1.77
C ARG A 101 11.54 2.71 -0.93
N VAL A 102 12.87 2.71 -0.92
CA VAL A 102 13.69 3.81 -0.40
C VAL A 102 14.76 4.15 -1.44
N GLU A 103 14.92 5.44 -1.67
CA GLU A 103 15.89 6.02 -2.58
C GLU A 103 16.68 7.07 -1.81
N VAL A 104 18.00 6.96 -1.87
CA VAL A 104 18.92 7.89 -1.23
C VAL A 104 19.80 8.52 -2.30
N VAL A 105 19.90 9.84 -2.28
CA VAL A 105 20.86 10.60 -3.08
C VAL A 105 22.04 10.96 -2.17
N PRO A 106 23.27 10.49 -2.46
CA PRO A 106 24.46 10.88 -1.72
C PRO A 106 24.72 12.39 -1.80
N GLU A 107 25.40 12.97 -0.81
CA GLU A 107 26.06 14.27 -1.01
C GLU A 107 27.32 14.11 -1.88
N GLU A 108 27.57 15.07 -2.76
CA GLU A 108 28.78 15.11 -3.58
C GLU A 108 29.08 13.80 -4.36
N ASN A 109 30.35 13.42 -4.49
CA ASN A 109 30.80 12.18 -5.13
C ASN A 109 30.80 10.99 -4.16
N ALA A 110 29.92 11.00 -3.16
CA ALA A 110 29.81 9.91 -2.20
C ALA A 110 29.16 8.66 -2.77
N THR A 111 29.33 7.55 -2.07
CA THR A 111 28.57 6.32 -2.33
C THR A 111 27.76 5.95 -1.10
N VAL A 112 26.49 5.61 -1.32
CA VAL A 112 25.56 5.24 -0.25
C VAL A 112 25.02 3.85 -0.51
N SER A 113 24.58 3.20 0.56
CA SER A 113 23.90 1.93 0.53
C SER A 113 22.58 2.04 1.26
N CYS A 114 21.58 1.32 0.77
CA CYS A 114 20.28 1.20 1.43
C CYS A 114 19.98 -0.28 1.71
N ARG A 115 19.14 -0.51 2.72
CA ARG A 115 18.57 -1.82 3.05
C ARG A 115 17.12 -1.64 3.49
N ILE A 116 16.30 -2.62 3.17
CA ILE A 116 14.94 -2.76 3.68
C ILE A 116 14.91 -4.01 4.55
N LEU A 117 14.55 -3.85 5.82
CA LEU A 117 14.45 -4.93 6.79
C LEU A 117 12.99 -5.20 7.12
N LEU A 118 12.59 -6.47 7.12
CA LEU A 118 11.34 -6.93 7.70
C LEU A 118 11.58 -7.25 9.18
N ASP A 119 10.71 -6.75 10.05
CA ASP A 119 10.78 -6.96 11.51
C ASP A 119 12.18 -6.66 12.08
N GLU A 120 12.81 -5.60 11.57
CA GLU A 120 14.14 -5.09 11.95
C GLU A 120 15.33 -6.05 11.77
N THR A 121 15.12 -7.26 11.28
CA THR A 121 16.13 -8.34 11.32
C THR A 121 16.38 -8.97 9.95
N ARG A 122 15.33 -9.25 9.17
CA ARG A 122 15.47 -9.91 7.87
C ARG A 122 15.63 -8.88 6.77
N VAL A 123 16.77 -8.86 6.09
CA VAL A 123 16.96 -8.05 4.87
C VAL A 123 16.11 -8.62 3.74
N VAL A 124 15.20 -7.82 3.21
CA VAL A 124 14.31 -8.18 2.07
C VAL A 124 14.66 -7.43 0.79
N ALA A 125 15.44 -6.35 0.88
CA ALA A 125 16.07 -5.67 -0.25
C ALA A 125 17.35 -4.97 0.18
N GLN A 126 18.34 -4.90 -0.71
CA GLN A 126 19.58 -4.16 -0.49
C GLN A 126 20.15 -3.70 -1.83
N ALA A 127 20.70 -2.50 -1.85
CA ALA A 127 21.38 -1.94 -2.99
C ALA A 127 22.42 -0.90 -2.55
N SER A 128 23.34 -0.59 -3.45
CA SER A 128 24.35 0.45 -3.29
C SER A 128 24.36 1.34 -4.52
N SER A 129 24.88 2.56 -4.37
CA SER A 129 25.09 3.47 -5.49
C SER A 129 25.90 2.79 -6.60
N PRO A 130 25.45 2.84 -7.87
CA PRO A 130 26.17 2.22 -8.98
C PRO A 130 27.50 2.94 -9.29
N ALA A 131 27.63 4.20 -8.88
CA ALA A 131 28.84 5.01 -8.97
C ALA A 131 28.78 6.15 -7.93
N PRO A 132 29.91 6.80 -7.62
CA PRO A 132 29.97 8.08 -6.91
C PRO A 132 28.92 9.09 -7.37
N GLY A 133 28.22 9.73 -6.43
CA GLY A 133 27.18 10.73 -6.71
C GLY A 133 25.88 10.18 -7.31
N ARG A 134 25.78 8.86 -7.51
CA ARG A 134 24.56 8.22 -8.02
C ARG A 134 23.66 7.73 -6.89
N PRO A 135 22.32 7.80 -7.06
CA PRO A 135 21.41 7.34 -6.03
C PRO A 135 21.49 5.82 -5.83
N ALA A 136 21.29 5.39 -4.59
CA ALA A 136 21.00 3.99 -4.29
C ALA A 136 19.48 3.81 -4.14
N VAL A 137 18.93 2.78 -4.80
CA VAL A 137 17.49 2.48 -4.80
C VAL A 137 17.28 1.06 -4.31
N CYS A 138 16.55 0.92 -3.21
CA CYS A 138 16.10 -0.36 -2.69
C CYS A 138 14.60 -0.48 -2.90
N GLU A 139 14.17 -1.59 -3.48
CA GLU A 139 12.77 -1.83 -3.79
C GLU A 139 12.41 -3.31 -3.62
N VAL A 140 11.25 -3.57 -3.02
CA VAL A 140 10.67 -4.92 -2.95
C VAL A 140 9.14 -4.85 -2.86
N THR A 141 8.45 -5.84 -3.43
CA THR A 141 6.99 -5.95 -3.34
C THR A 141 6.57 -6.72 -2.09
N ALA A 142 5.57 -6.19 -1.39
CA ALA A 142 5.12 -6.76 -0.13
C ALA A 142 4.40 -8.11 -0.24
N GLY A 143 4.91 -9.08 0.52
CA GLY A 143 4.47 -10.48 0.45
C GLY A 143 5.18 -11.32 -0.62
N LYS A 144 6.29 -10.83 -1.20
CA LYS A 144 7.18 -11.61 -2.10
C LYS A 144 8.56 -11.90 -1.48
N TRP A 145 8.66 -11.95 -0.16
CA TRP A 145 9.90 -12.12 0.62
C TRP A 145 9.89 -13.36 1.50
#